data_AF-A0A0F5VLV8-F1
#
_entry.id   AF-A0A0F5VLV8-F1
#
_cell.length_a   1.000
_cell.length_b   1.000
_cell.length_c   1.000
_cell.angle_alpha   90.00
_cell.angle_beta   90.00
_cell.angle_gamma   90.00
#
_symmetry.space_group_name_H-M   'P 1'
#
loop_
_entity.id
_entity.type
_entity.pdbx_description
1 polymer ?
#
loop_
_entity_poly.entity_id
_entity_poly.type
_entity_poly.pdbx_seq_one_letter_code
_entity_poly.pdbx_strand_id
1 'polypeptide(L)'
;MKTLFVSYRVTDLDRSLGFYTALGYAELGRVESDDGARLVILKFPDEPAASLELVHPPGDGPVDVGSGFDHLAIQVETLATTLE
;
A
#
# COMPACT_ATOMS: atom_id res chain seq x y z
N MET A 1 -12.17 10.49 -17.80
CA MET A 1 -11.09 10.74 -16.81
C MET A 1 -11.34 9.82 -15.62
N LYS A 2 -10.29 9.20 -15.05
CA LYS A 2 -10.40 8.22 -13.96
C LYS A 2 -9.25 8.44 -12.97
N THR A 3 -9.56 8.49 -11.67
CA THR A 3 -8.57 8.37 -10.59
C THR A 3 -8.22 6.90 -10.42
N LEU A 4 -6.94 6.58 -10.24
CA LEU A 4 -6.47 5.19 -10.16
C LEU A 4 -6.34 4.72 -8.70
N PHE A 5 -5.31 5.17 -8.01
CA PHE A 5 -4.97 4.68 -6.68
C PHE A 5 -4.65 5.82 -5.72
N VAL A 6 -4.68 5.51 -4.42
CA VAL A 6 -4.10 6.34 -3.37
C VAL A 6 -2.63 5.97 -3.18
N SER A 7 -1.81 6.96 -2.81
CA SER A 7 -0.39 6.76 -2.54
C SER A 7 -0.06 7.35 -1.18
N TYR A 8 0.69 6.62 -0.36
CA TYR A 8 1.25 7.15 0.87
C TYR A 8 2.58 6.48 1.23
N ARG A 9 3.29 7.14 2.14
CA ARG A 9 4.60 6.73 2.58
C ARG A 9 4.52 5.68 3.68
N VAL A 10 5.47 4.77 3.69
CA VAL A 10 5.63 3.77 4.74
C VAL A 10 7.05 3.79 5.31
N THR A 11 7.15 3.64 6.63
CA THR A 11 8.43 3.59 7.34
C THR A 11 9.22 2.34 7.00
N ASP A 12 8.55 1.21 6.80
CA ASP A 12 9.14 -0.09 6.51
C ASP A 12 8.34 -0.75 5.40
N LEU A 13 8.91 -0.77 4.20
CA LEU A 13 8.23 -1.29 3.02
C LEU A 13 7.96 -2.79 3.13
N ASP A 14 8.93 -3.57 3.61
CA ASP A 14 8.84 -5.03 3.64
C ASP A 14 7.77 -5.48 4.66
N ARG A 15 7.72 -4.83 5.82
CA ARG A 15 6.65 -5.03 6.81
C ARG A 15 5.28 -4.64 6.24
N SER A 16 5.18 -3.51 5.55
CA SER A 16 3.93 -3.06 4.94
C SER A 16 3.45 -4.02 3.84
N LEU A 17 4.34 -4.51 2.99
CA LEU A 17 4.01 -5.52 1.98
C LEU A 17 3.52 -6.82 2.63
N GLY A 18 4.15 -7.28 3.71
CA GLY A 18 3.68 -8.43 4.47
C GLY A 18 2.24 -8.25 4.97
N PHE A 19 1.90 -7.07 5.49
CA PHE A 19 0.54 -6.75 5.92
C PHE A 19 -0.47 -6.74 4.75
N TYR A 20 -0.18 -6.02 3.67
CA TYR A 20 -1.13 -5.90 2.56
C TYR A 20 -1.31 -7.20 1.79
N THR A 21 -0.23 -7.99 1.62
CA THR A 21 -0.33 -9.32 0.99
C THR A 21 -1.11 -10.31 1.85
N ALA A 22 -1.00 -10.24 3.18
CA ALA A 22 -1.84 -11.04 4.08
C ALA A 22 -3.33 -10.69 3.97
N LEU A 23 -3.67 -9.41 3.71
CA LEU A 23 -5.03 -9.00 3.40
C LEU A 23 -5.52 -9.46 2.02
N GLY A 24 -4.63 -9.98 1.17
CA GLY A 24 -4.96 -10.46 -0.18
C GLY A 24 -4.59 -9.52 -1.32
N TYR A 25 -3.89 -8.40 -1.06
CA TYR A 25 -3.32 -7.61 -2.15
C TYR A 25 -2.22 -8.38 -2.89
N ALA A 26 -2.20 -8.23 -4.21
CA ALA A 26 -1.12 -8.67 -5.07
C ALA A 26 -0.29 -7.48 -5.54
N GLU A 27 1.02 -7.69 -5.63
CA GLU A 27 1.93 -6.73 -6.26
C GLU A 27 1.74 -6.73 -7.79
N LEU A 28 1.56 -5.53 -8.35
CA LEU A 28 1.53 -5.30 -9.79
C LEU A 28 2.91 -4.97 -10.36
N GLY A 29 3.75 -4.35 -9.54
CA GLY A 29 5.11 -4.01 -9.90
C GLY A 29 5.75 -3.11 -8.87
N ARG A 30 7.07 -2.99 -9.00
CA ARG A 30 7.90 -2.15 -8.14
C ARG A 30 8.92 -1.37 -8.95
N VAL A 31 9.31 -0.23 -8.42
CA VAL A 31 10.37 0.61 -8.94
C VAL A 31 11.34 0.91 -7.80
N GLU A 32 12.63 0.85 -8.11
CA GLU A 32 13.69 1.32 -7.22
C GLU A 32 14.47 2.39 -7.98
N SER A 33 14.58 3.56 -7.37
CA SER A 33 15.28 4.72 -7.92
C SER A 33 16.76 4.69 -7.56
N ASP A 34 17.59 5.41 -8.32
CA ASP A 34 19.04 5.51 -8.09
C ASP A 34 19.40 6.08 -6.70
N ASP A 35 18.49 6.87 -6.11
CA ASP A 35 18.62 7.44 -4.76
C ASP A 35 18.21 6.46 -3.65
N GLY A 36 17.76 5.25 -4.00
CA GLY A 36 17.30 4.20 -3.09
C GLY A 36 15.82 4.27 -2.71
N ALA A 37 15.04 5.18 -3.28
CA ALA A 37 13.59 5.20 -3.07
C ALA A 37 12.93 3.96 -3.69
N ARG A 38 12.11 3.27 -2.89
CA ARG A 38 11.35 2.08 -3.31
C ARG A 38 9.87 2.40 -3.39
N LEU A 39 9.23 1.98 -4.47
CA LEU A 39 7.80 2.16 -4.73
C LEU A 39 7.20 0.82 -5.16
N VAL A 40 6.03 0.47 -4.62
CA VAL A 40 5.31 -0.75 -4.99
C VAL A 40 3.84 -0.45 -5.22
N ILE A 41 3.32 -0.91 -6.36
CA ILE A 41 1.90 -0.77 -6.73
C ILE A 41 1.18 -2.08 -6.43
N LEU A 42 0.05 -1.99 -5.74
CA LEU A 42 -0.77 -3.10 -5.27
C LEU A 42 -2.20 -3.01 -5.78
N LYS A 43 -2.84 -4.18 -5.91
CA LYS A 43 -4.30 -4.31 -6.12
C LYS A 43 -4.84 -5.60 -5.52
N PHE A 44 -6.14 -5.70 -5.29
CA PHE A 44 -6.78 -7.01 -5.15
C PHE A 44 -6.83 -7.74 -6.50
N PRO A 45 -6.78 -9.08 -6.52
CA PRO A 45 -6.75 -9.88 -7.75
C PRO A 45 -7.85 -9.51 -8.76
N ASP A 46 -9.07 -9.30 -8.27
CA ASP A 46 -10.25 -9.03 -9.10
C ASP A 46 -10.46 -7.54 -9.44
N GLU A 47 -9.61 -6.65 -8.92
CA GLU A 47 -9.74 -5.23 -9.23
C GLU A 47 -9.28 -4.91 -10.67
N PRO A 48 -10.04 -4.09 -11.40
CA PRO A 48 -9.74 -3.75 -12.79
C PRO A 48 -8.60 -2.73 -12.94
N ALA A 49 -8.08 -2.19 -11.84
CA ALA A 49 -6.99 -1.22 -11.81
C ALA A 49 -6.16 -1.37 -10.52
N ALA A 50 -5.02 -0.69 -10.49
CA ALA A 50 -4.24 -0.49 -9.27
C ALA A 50 -5.05 0.29 -8.22
N SER A 51 -4.84 -0.03 -6.94
CA SER A 51 -5.64 0.51 -5.82
C SER A 51 -4.79 1.22 -4.78
N LEU A 52 -3.55 0.79 -4.62
CA LEU A 52 -2.66 1.33 -3.60
C LEU A 52 -1.22 1.41 -4.11
N GLU A 53 -0.55 2.51 -3.81
CA GLU A 53 0.89 2.67 -3.98
C GLU A 53 1.55 2.91 -2.61
N LEU A 54 2.58 2.12 -2.32
CA LEU A 54 3.41 2.27 -1.14
C LEU A 54 4.75 2.86 -1.54
N VAL A 55 5.16 3.93 -0.85
CA VAL A 55 6.41 4.64 -1.13
C VAL A 55 7.31 4.62 0.10
N HIS A 56 8.57 4.23 -0.08
CA HIS A 56 9.58 4.24 0.98
C HIS A 56 10.84 4.95 0.48
N PRO A 57 11.00 6.26 0.78
CA PRO A 57 12.22 6.98 0.52
C PRO A 57 13.27 6.69 1.61
N PRO A 58 14.56 6.55 1.25
CA PRO A 58 15.62 6.35 2.22
C PRO A 58 15.87 7.64 3.02
N GLY A 59 16.27 7.50 4.28
CA GLY A 59 16.79 8.60 5.09
C GLY A 59 15.76 9.56 5.70
N ASP A 60 14.48 9.47 5.34
CA ASP A 60 13.45 10.39 5.86
C ASP A 60 12.88 10.04 7.25
N GLY A 61 13.43 9.01 7.91
CA GLY A 61 12.98 8.56 9.23
C GLY A 61 11.55 7.98 9.23
N PRO A 62 10.99 7.72 10.43
CA PRO A 62 9.63 7.21 10.57
C PRO A 62 8.58 8.18 10.01
N VAL A 63 7.59 7.64 9.31
CA VAL A 63 6.43 8.40 8.83
C VAL A 63 5.61 8.90 10.00
N ASP A 64 5.41 10.22 10.07
CA ASP A 64 4.38 10.87 10.89
C ASP A 64 3.15 11.13 10.01
N VAL A 65 2.03 10.46 10.34
CA VAL A 65 0.77 10.56 9.58
C VAL A 65 0.08 11.91 9.82
N GLY A 66 0.40 12.61 10.92
CA GLY A 66 -0.33 13.79 11.36
C GLY A 66 -1.82 13.49 11.60
N SER A 67 -2.67 14.50 11.39
CA SER A 67 -4.13 14.39 11.59
C SER A 67 -4.95 14.54 10.32
N GLY A 68 -4.30 14.54 9.15
CA GLY A 68 -4.94 14.82 7.86
C GLY A 68 -5.45 13.57 7.14
N PHE A 69 -4.89 12.40 7.45
CA PHE A 69 -5.30 11.11 6.89
C PHE A 69 -6.00 10.28 7.98
N ASP A 70 -7.21 9.83 7.68
CA ASP A 70 -8.03 9.09 8.65
C ASP A 70 -7.95 7.58 8.41
N HIS A 71 -8.46 7.08 7.28
CA HIS A 71 -8.42 5.66 6.95
C HIS A 71 -8.49 5.36 5.45
N LEU A 72 -8.09 4.13 5.10
CA LEU A 72 -8.40 3.46 3.84
C LEU A 72 -9.45 2.38 4.14
N ALA A 73 -10.61 2.43 3.48
CA ALA A 73 -11.65 1.43 3.66
C ALA A 73 -11.48 0.27 2.65
N ILE A 74 -11.56 -0.96 3.16
CA ILE A 74 -11.51 -2.19 2.36
C ILE A 74 -12.83 -2.94 2.59
N GLN A 75 -13.53 -3.26 1.50
CA GLN A 75 -14.71 -4.12 1.56
C GLN A 75 -14.28 -5.59 1.55
N VAL A 76 -14.87 -6.37 2.46
CA VAL A 76 -14.68 -7.82 2.54
C VAL A 76 -16.03 -8.50 2.69
N GLU A 77 -16.12 -9.77 2.29
CA GLU A 77 -17.36 -10.55 2.42
C GLU A 77 -17.76 -10.75 3.88
N THR A 78 -16.78 -11.06 4.75
CA THR A 78 -17.02 -11.24 6.18
C THR A 78 -15.77 -10.84 6.97
N LEU A 79 -15.94 -9.92 7.92
CA LEU A 79 -14.83 -9.41 8.74
C LEU A 79 -14.19 -10.52 9.59
N ALA A 80 -14.99 -11.40 10.21
CA ALA A 80 -14.49 -12.47 11.08
C ALA A 80 -13.48 -13.38 10.36
N THR A 81 -13.84 -13.91 9.19
CA THR A 81 -12.97 -14.77 8.38
C THR A 81 -11.75 -14.04 7.84
N THR A 82 -11.81 -12.72 7.66
CA THR A 82 -10.67 -11.92 7.19
C THR A 82 -9.62 -11.70 8.29
N LEU A 83 -10.02 -11.76 9.56
CA LEU A 83 -9.12 -11.49 10.70
C LEU A 83 -8.39 -12.74 11.22
N GLU A 84 -8.72 -13.94 10.72
CA GLU A 84 -8.06 -15.21 11.05
C GLU A 84 -6.77 -15.41 10.24
#